data_AF-A0A0B2K326-F1
#
_entry.id   AF-A0A0B2K326-F1
#
_cell.length_a   1.000
_cell.length_b   1.000
_cell.length_c   1.000
_cell.angle_alpha   90.00
_cell.angle_beta   90.00
_cell.angle_gamma   90.00
#
_symmetry.space_group_name_H-M   'P 1'
#
loop_
_entity.id
_entity.type
_entity.pdbx_description
1 polymer ?
#
loop_
_entity_poly.entity_id
_entity_poly.type
_entity_poly.pdbx_seq_one_letter_code
_entity_poly.pdbx_strand_id
1 'polypeptide(L)' 'MVERPKEFDTESSPTTVYQRRKIQLVEVEGSDGTKPTVWEYEERTMSHTEYMAITNAITQSKLEYLAAMTDIDLEGGL' A
#
# COMPACT_ATOMS: atom_id res chain seq x y z
N MET A 1 7.41 6.29 19.09
CA MET A 1 7.33 6.79 17.69
C MET A 1 6.02 6.29 17.12
N VAL A 2 5.28 7.13 16.38
CA VAL A 2 4.01 6.71 15.76
C VAL A 2 4.33 5.88 14.53
N GLU A 3 3.89 4.63 14.49
CA GLU A 3 4.15 3.72 13.36
C GLU A 3 3.49 4.26 12.08
N ARG A 4 4.21 4.17 10.95
CA ARG A 4 3.68 4.58 9.65
C ARG A 4 2.52 3.65 9.26
N PRO A 5 1.34 4.19 8.88
CA PRO A 5 0.23 3.37 8.41
C PRO A 5 0.62 2.52 7.19
N LYS A 6 0.10 1.29 7.14
CA LYS A 6 0.19 0.43 5.96
C LYS A 6 -0.56 1.08 4.78
N GLU A 7 -0.02 0.93 3.58
CA GLU A 7 -0.64 1.42 2.33
C GLU A 7 -2.00 0.78 2.08
N PHE A 8 -2.16 -0.50 2.42
CA PHE A 8 -3.42 -1.20 2.34
C PHE A 8 -3.84 -1.70 3.72
N ASP A 9 -5.10 -1.45 4.05
CA ASP A 9 -5.78 -2.01 5.19
C ASP A 9 -6.81 -3.03 4.71
N THR A 10 -6.51 -4.30 4.97
CA THR A 10 -7.36 -5.45 4.66
C THR A 10 -7.92 -6.08 5.93
N GLU A 11 -7.64 -5.51 7.11
CA GLU A 11 -7.93 -6.10 8.42
C GLU A 11 -9.10 -5.38 9.11
N SER A 12 -9.26 -4.08 8.85
CA SER A 12 -10.30 -3.24 9.47
C SER A 12 -11.73 -3.58 9.00
N SER A 13 -11.89 -4.23 7.85
CA SER A 13 -13.21 -4.65 7.33
C SER A 13 -13.13 -5.96 6.55
N PRO A 14 -14.11 -6.86 6.71
CA PRO A 14 -14.14 -8.13 5.99
C PRO A 14 -14.46 -7.97 4.49
N THR A 15 -15.10 -6.88 4.09
CA THR A 15 -15.58 -6.70 2.69
C THR A 15 -14.84 -5.58 1.97
N THR A 16 -14.29 -4.62 2.71
CA THR A 16 -13.73 -3.39 2.17
C THR A 16 -12.24 -3.32 2.47
N VAL A 17 -11.46 -3.03 1.44
CA VAL A 17 -10.04 -2.70 1.59
C VAL A 17 -9.90 -1.18 1.53
N TYR A 18 -9.12 -0.62 2.45
CA TYR A 18 -8.80 0.80 2.43
C TYR A 18 -7.39 0.99 1.90
N GLN A 19 -7.25 1.75 0.81
CA GLN A 19 -5.94 2.15 0.31
C GLN A 19 -5.63 3.57 0.76
N ARG A 20 -4.51 3.71 1.47
CA ARG A 20 -3.94 4.96 1.94
C ARG A 20 -2.84 5.40 0.98
N ARG A 21 -2.91 6.63 0.47
CA ARG A 21 -1.95 7.21 -0.47
C ARG A 21 -1.40 8.51 0.10
N LYS A 22 -0.26 8.93 -0.45
CA LYS A 22 0.43 10.18 -0.04
C LYS A 22 0.65 10.26 1.48
N ILE A 23 1.01 9.13 2.10
CA ILE A 23 1.21 9.04 3.54
C ILE A 23 2.40 9.91 3.95
N GLN A 24 2.12 10.97 4.71
CA GLN A 24 3.11 11.95 5.18
C GLN A 24 2.96 12.22 6.67
N LEU A 25 4.06 12.56 7.31
CA LEU A 25 4.13 12.87 8.74
C LEU A 25 4.05 14.39 8.90
N VAL A 26 3.02 14.89 9.57
CA VAL A 26 2.76 16.34 9.71
C VAL A 26 2.67 16.72 11.19
N GLU A 27 3.19 17.90 11.53
CA GLU A 27 3.00 18.50 12.85
C GLU A 27 1.71 19.30 12.84
N VAL A 28 0.77 18.96 13.73
CA VAL A 28 -0.48 19.68 13.90
C VAL A 28 -0.45 20.44 15.21
N GLU A 29 -0.97 21.67 15.21
CA GLU A 29 -1.14 22.43 16.43
C GLU A 29 -2.34 21.86 17.20
N GLY A 30 -2.05 21.19 18.32
CA GLY A 30 -3.06 20.71 19.23
C GLY A 30 -3.71 21.88 19.98
N SER A 31 -4.97 21.71 20.35
CA SER A 31 -5.76 22.67 21.16
C SER A 31 -5.08 23.10 22.46
N ASP A 32 -4.18 22.26 22.99
CA ASP A 32 -3.47 22.43 24.25
C ASP A 32 -2.09 23.11 24.10
N GLY A 33 -1.76 23.62 22.90
CA GLY A 33 -0.45 24.24 22.60
C GLY A 33 0.68 23.24 22.34
N THR A 34 0.38 21.93 22.38
CA THR A 34 1.29 20.87 21.97
C THR A 34 1.34 20.74 20.44
N LYS A 35 2.48 20.32 19.87
CA LYS A 35 2.60 20.01 18.44
C LYS A 35 2.77 18.50 18.22
N PRO A 36 1.71 17.69 18.36
CA PRO A 36 1.80 16.28 18.06
C PRO A 36 2.10 16.07 16.57
N THR A 37 2.94 15.08 16.30
CA THR A 37 3.19 14.61 14.95
C THR A 37 2.20 13.50 14.60
N VAL A 38 1.43 13.67 13.52
CA VAL A 38 0.41 12.72 13.07
C VAL A 38 0.64 12.30 11.62
N TRP A 39 0.10 11.15 11.23
CA TRP A 39 0.11 10.71 9.84
C TRP A 39 -1.11 11.26 9.11
N GLU A 40 -0.87 11.94 8.01
CA GLU A 40 -1.89 12.37 7.06
C GLU A 40 -1.78 11.53 5.79
N TYR A 41 -2.93 11.14 5.23
CA TYR A 41 -3.01 10.35 4.02
C TYR A 41 -4.35 10.55 3.32
N GLU A 42 -4.35 10.41 2.00
CA GLU A 42 -5.58 10.25 1.22
C GLU A 42 -6.07 8.81 1.36
N GLU A 43 -7.33 8.60 1.69
CA GLU A 43 -7.92 7.26 1.79
C GLU A 43 -8.95 7.05 0.69
N ARG A 44 -8.90 5.90 0.04
CA ARG A 44 -9.97 5.42 -0.83
C ARG A 44 -10.39 4.00 -0.44
N THR A 45 -11.66 3.71 -0.60
CA THR A 45 -12.20 2.35 -0.43
C THR A 45 -12.15 1.60 -1.75
N MET A 46 -12.01 0.29 -1.66
CA MET A 46 -12.18 -0.64 -2.77
C MET A 46 -12.70 -1.99 -2.25
N SER A 47 -13.24 -2.79 -3.15
CA SER A 47 -13.59 -4.19 -2.86
C SER A 47 -12.34 -5.07 -2.77
N HIS A 48 -12.47 -6.22 -2.11
CA HIS A 48 -11.41 -7.23 -2.10
C HIS A 48 -11.02 -7.72 -3.51
N THR A 49 -12.00 -7.85 -4.41
CA THR A 49 -11.75 -8.25 -5.80
C THR A 49 -10.86 -7.25 -6.52
N GLU A 50 -11.14 -5.95 -6.37
CA GLU A 50 -10.30 -4.89 -6.94
C GLU A 50 -8.89 -4.89 -6.34
N TYR A 51 -8.78 -5.07 -5.02
CA TYR A 51 -7.48 -5.20 -4.35
C TYR A 51 -6.66 -6.38 -4.90
N MET A 52 -7.27 -7.56 -5.06
CA MET A 52 -6.61 -8.73 -5.62
C MET A 52 -6.17 -8.51 -7.07
N ALA A 53 -7.01 -7.88 -7.90
CA ALA A 53 -6.66 -7.58 -9.28
C ALA A 53 -5.43 -6.65 -9.37
N ILE A 54 -5.39 -5.60 -8.54
CA ILE A 54 -4.28 -4.65 -8.50
C ILE A 54 -2.99 -5.34 -8.02
N THR A 55 -3.05 -6.10 -6.91
CA THR A 55 -1.88 -6.76 -6.33
C THR A 55 -1.30 -7.82 -7.27
N ASN A 56 -2.16 -8.58 -7.96
CA ASN A 56 -1.73 -9.54 -8.98
C ASN A 56 -1.05 -8.84 -10.16
N ALA A 57 -1.64 -7.75 -10.67
CA ALA A 57 -1.05 -6.99 -11.78
C ALA A 57 0.34 -6.44 -11.41
N ILE A 58 0.49 -5.83 -10.23
CA ILE A 58 1.78 -5.33 -9.74
C ILE A 58 2.80 -6.45 -9.60
N THR A 59 2.39 -7.61 -9.07
CA THR A 59 3.28 -8.76 -8.88
C THR A 59 3.77 -9.30 -10.21
N GLN A 60 2.88 -9.46 -11.20
CA GLN A 60 3.24 -9.91 -12.55
C GLN A 60 4.20 -8.93 -13.23
N SER A 61 3.89 -7.63 -13.23
CA SER A 61 4.78 -6.63 -13.82
C SER A 61 6.16 -6.59 -13.14
N LYS A 62 6.22 -6.81 -11.82
CA LYS A 62 7.50 -6.90 -11.10
C LYS A 62 8.29 -8.15 -11.51
N LEU A 63 7.63 -9.29 -11.68
CA LEU A 63 8.27 -10.52 -12.13
C LEU A 63 8.80 -10.37 -13.56
N GLU A 64 8.02 -9.82 -14.48
CA GLU A 64 8.42 -9.53 -15.86
C GLU A 64 9.63 -8.60 -15.91
N TYR A 65 9.62 -7.52 -15.12
CA TYR A 65 10.76 -6.59 -15.02
C TYR A 65 12.03 -7.28 -14.51
N LEU A 66 11.92 -8.15 -13.50
CA LEU A 66 13.07 -8.90 -12.97
C LEU A 66 13.60 -9.91 -14.00
N ALA A 67 12.73 -10.65 -14.68
CA ALA A 67 13.13 -11.60 -15.73
C ALA A 67 13.91 -10.89 -16.85
N ALA A 68 13.37 -9.76 -17.34
CA ALA A 68 14.01 -8.96 -18.38
C ALA A 68 15.38 -8.38 -17.97
N MET A 69 15.60 -8.12 -16.68
CA MET A 69 16.88 -7.61 -16.17
C MET A 69 17.90 -8.69 -15.81
N THR A 70 17.46 -9.93 -15.58
CA THR A 70 18.33 -10.98 -15.03
C THR A 70 18.77 -12.01 -16.07
N ASP A 71 18.31 -11.91 -17.32
CA ASP A 71 18.56 -12.90 -18.39
C ASP A 71 18.21 -14.34 -17.92
N ILE A 72 17.27 -14.44 -16.96
CA ILE A 72 16.72 -15.69 -16.47
C ILE A 72 15.51 -15.97 -17.36
N ASP A 73 15.69 -16.89 -18.30
CA ASP A 73 14.59 -17.49 -19.05
C ASP A 73 13.66 -18.20 -18.05
N LEU A 74 12.42 -17.70 -17.91
CA LEU A 74 11.37 -18.34 -17.11
C LEU A 74 10.68 -19.47 -17.90
N GLU A 75 11.36 -20.07 -18.88
CA GLU A 75 10.88 -21.23 -19.63
C GLU A 75 11.60 -22.51 -19.16
N GLY A 76 10.84 -23.42 -18.55
CA GLY A 76 11.28 -24.82 -18.39
C GLY A 76 10.94 -25.45 -17.04
N GLY A 77 9.66 -25.55 -16.71
CA GLY A 77 9.21 -26.31 -15.55
C GLY A 77 7.87 -26.98 -15.79
N LEU A 78 7.84 -28.00 -16.67
CA LEU A 78 6.92 -29.16 -16.66
C LEU A 78 7.56 -30.31 -17.45
#